data_AF-A0A2E9QC92-F1
#
_entry.id   AF-A0A2E9QC92-F1
#
_cell.length_a   1.000
_cell.length_b   1.000
_cell.length_c   1.000
_cell.angle_alpha   90.00
_cell.angle_beta   90.00
_cell.angle_gamma   90.00
#
_symmetry.space_group_name_H-M   'P 1'
#
loop_
_entity.id
_entity.type
_entity.pdbx_description
1 polymer ?
#
loop_
_entity_poly.entity_id
_entity_poly.type
_entity_poly.pdbx_seq_one_letter_code
_entity_poly.pdbx_strand_id
1 'polypeptide(L)'
;MASKNEPLYLVDASVYLFRAFFSLPDSIRDAEGRSANVIYGFTDFLIKFRETSQARLAALCFDESLTTSFRNEIDPAYKANRPEAPEDLKRQIRACKEVGAMMGFSVYASPRYEADDLMGSLAHRYRSKNRGARVCIVSTDKDLLQVLEPLDEFWNFSKDERFKGKDVKQRVGVHAHQMADLLAMTGDPVDNITGLPGIGKTTAAAILSEFKTLDSLLKRIDSLKDHSMRGAARFHRIICENLDVLEKSRKLTLIETGLEVEPDLKRLSLRSPDIAGLDGFFSELGVGQRLLGRIKIVGAHNGAGSGKRGSASGTSKAQKKRTAGQGKRPGAKKSAVGKSANIQVVKKSGKKATTENSAKNSVAKKSIVKKSRKKTATARSAKNSAAKKSPKKVSRKKVGKSNPARTSRAKSARG
;
A
#
# COMPACT_ATOMS: atom_id res chain seq x y z
N MET A 1 -2.24 -29.37 -1.31
CA MET A 1 -1.15 -28.46 -0.87
C MET A 1 -0.96 -27.41 -1.95
N ALA A 2 -0.46 -26.22 -1.59
CA ALA A 2 0.08 -25.27 -2.57
C ALA A 2 1.31 -25.87 -3.26
N SER A 3 1.52 -25.56 -4.54
CA SER A 3 2.78 -25.82 -5.24
C SER A 3 3.87 -24.91 -4.68
N LYS A 4 5.13 -25.38 -4.68
CA LYS A 4 6.25 -24.70 -4.00
C LYS A 4 6.61 -23.29 -4.55
N ASN A 5 6.00 -22.88 -5.67
CA ASN A 5 6.24 -21.59 -6.33
C ASN A 5 4.99 -20.68 -6.42
N GLU A 6 3.87 -21.03 -5.77
CA GLU A 6 2.69 -20.16 -5.66
C GLU A 6 3.05 -18.86 -4.94
N PRO A 7 2.77 -17.67 -5.52
CA PRO A 7 3.08 -16.41 -4.86
C PRO A 7 2.07 -16.10 -3.76
N LEU A 8 2.55 -15.59 -2.62
CA LEU A 8 1.72 -15.00 -1.58
C LEU A 8 1.31 -13.58 -2.00
N TYR A 9 0.01 -13.34 -2.15
CA TYR A 9 -0.51 -11.99 -2.38
C TYR A 9 -0.73 -11.26 -1.06
N LEU A 10 -0.03 -10.15 -0.85
CA LEU A 10 -0.22 -9.28 0.30
C LEU A 10 -0.90 -8.00 -0.15
N VAL A 11 -2.11 -7.77 0.34
CA VAL A 11 -2.96 -6.65 -0.06
C VAL A 11 -2.98 -5.60 1.04
N ASP A 12 -2.49 -4.41 0.71
CA ASP A 12 -2.75 -3.17 1.45
C ASP A 12 -4.24 -2.84 1.26
N ALA A 13 -5.04 -3.07 2.30
CA ALA A 13 -6.47 -2.79 2.25
C ALA A 13 -6.75 -1.28 2.29
N SER A 14 -5.94 -0.52 3.04
CA SER A 14 -6.09 0.91 3.29
C SER A 14 -6.19 1.72 2.00
N VAL A 15 -5.32 1.47 1.00
CA VAL A 15 -5.38 2.12 -0.32
C VAL A 15 -6.73 1.91 -1.02
N TYR A 16 -7.31 0.70 -0.95
CA TYR A 16 -8.60 0.42 -1.60
C TYR A 16 -9.80 0.98 -0.83
N LEU A 17 -9.73 1.00 0.50
CA LEU A 17 -10.72 1.64 1.38
C LEU A 17 -10.81 3.15 1.11
N PHE A 18 -9.69 3.87 1.15
CA PHE A 18 -9.66 5.30 0.82
C PHE A 18 -10.05 5.58 -0.63
N ARG A 19 -9.62 4.74 -1.58
CA ARG A 19 -10.02 4.89 -2.99
C ARG A 19 -11.53 4.78 -3.15
N ALA A 20 -12.19 3.85 -2.46
CA ALA A 20 -13.65 3.75 -2.46
C ALA A 20 -14.31 4.97 -1.80
N PHE A 21 -13.82 5.40 -0.62
CA PHE A 21 -14.34 6.56 0.13
C PHE A 21 -14.34 7.87 -0.69
N PHE A 22 -13.29 8.10 -1.48
CA PHE A 22 -13.16 9.32 -2.29
C PHE A 22 -13.72 9.21 -3.72
N SER A 23 -13.88 8.00 -4.28
CA SER A 23 -14.35 7.81 -5.66
C SER A 23 -15.83 7.47 -5.79
N LEU A 24 -16.43 6.76 -4.81
CA LEU A 24 -17.82 6.33 -4.85
C LEU A 24 -18.76 7.30 -4.11
N PRO A 25 -19.98 7.50 -4.60
CA PRO A 25 -20.92 8.47 -4.03
C PRO A 25 -21.46 8.00 -2.67
N ASP A 26 -21.64 8.96 -1.77
CA ASP A 26 -22.28 8.82 -0.45
C ASP A 26 -23.82 8.70 -0.52
N SER A 27 -24.36 8.49 -1.72
CA SER A 27 -25.72 7.98 -1.94
C SER A 27 -25.81 6.45 -1.82
N ILE A 28 -24.68 5.72 -1.86
CA ILE A 28 -24.64 4.32 -1.43
C ILE A 28 -24.76 4.30 0.09
N ARG A 29 -25.86 3.72 0.59
CA ARG A 29 -26.25 3.75 2.01
C ARG A 29 -26.65 2.35 2.52
N ASP A 30 -26.56 2.18 3.83
CA ASP A 30 -27.08 1.02 4.55
C ASP A 30 -28.56 1.20 4.93
N ALA A 31 -29.16 0.19 5.55
CA ALA A 31 -30.57 0.18 5.97
C ALA A 31 -30.92 1.36 6.90
N GLU A 32 -30.00 1.80 7.76
CA GLU A 32 -30.16 2.96 8.65
C GLU A 32 -29.89 4.30 7.94
N GLY A 33 -29.65 4.31 6.63
CA GLY A 33 -29.40 5.50 5.84
C GLY A 33 -28.03 6.16 6.07
N ARG A 34 -27.09 5.47 6.73
CA ARG A 34 -25.67 5.87 6.88
C ARG A 34 -24.91 5.46 5.61
N SER A 35 -23.66 5.90 5.38
CA SER A 35 -23.00 5.55 4.11
C SER A 35 -22.39 4.15 4.09
N ALA A 36 -22.46 3.48 2.94
CA ALA A 36 -21.88 2.15 2.71
C ALA A 36 -21.01 2.10 1.44
N ASN A 37 -20.56 3.27 0.96
CA ASN A 37 -19.80 3.41 -0.28
C ASN A 37 -18.44 2.70 -0.24
N VAL A 38 -17.76 2.69 0.92
CA VAL A 38 -16.50 1.98 1.14
C VAL A 38 -16.72 0.47 1.19
N ILE A 39 -17.75 0.02 1.91
CA ILE A 39 -18.09 -1.42 2.03
C ILE A 39 -18.38 -2.00 0.65
N TYR A 40 -19.24 -1.34 -0.13
CA TYR A 40 -19.54 -1.74 -1.51
C TYR A 40 -18.30 -1.72 -2.41
N GLY A 41 -17.50 -0.65 -2.37
CA GLY A 41 -16.32 -0.51 -3.24
C GLY A 41 -15.17 -1.46 -2.89
N PHE A 42 -14.98 -1.79 -1.62
CA PHE A 42 -14.01 -2.78 -1.17
C PHE A 42 -14.46 -4.20 -1.54
N THR A 43 -15.76 -4.50 -1.39
CA THR A 43 -16.33 -5.79 -1.83
C THR A 43 -16.14 -6.00 -3.34
N ASP A 44 -16.47 -5.00 -4.17
CA ASP A 44 -16.23 -5.05 -5.62
C ASP A 44 -14.75 -5.23 -5.98
N PHE A 45 -13.84 -4.61 -5.21
CA PHE A 45 -12.40 -4.85 -5.34
C PHE A 45 -12.01 -6.29 -4.99
N LEU A 46 -12.46 -6.86 -3.87
CA LEU A 46 -12.14 -8.24 -3.50
C LEU A 46 -12.69 -9.27 -4.51
N ILE A 47 -13.87 -9.02 -5.08
CA ILE A 47 -14.41 -9.84 -6.18
C ILE A 47 -13.50 -9.76 -7.41
N LYS A 48 -13.15 -8.54 -7.86
CA LYS A 48 -12.26 -8.34 -9.02
C LYS A 48 -10.86 -8.91 -8.81
N PHE A 49 -10.36 -8.85 -7.57
CA PHE A 49 -9.11 -9.49 -7.20
C PHE A 49 -9.21 -11.02 -7.36
N ARG A 50 -10.31 -11.65 -6.93
CA ARG A 50 -10.53 -13.10 -7.15
C ARG A 50 -10.73 -13.46 -8.62
N GLU A 51 -11.42 -12.62 -9.40
CA GLU A 51 -11.60 -12.79 -10.86
C GLU A 51 -10.22 -12.83 -11.57
N THR A 52 -9.33 -11.89 -11.24
CA THR A 52 -8.10 -11.62 -12.03
C THR A 52 -6.80 -12.24 -11.48
N SER A 53 -6.64 -12.37 -10.15
CA SER A 53 -5.36 -12.80 -9.56
C SER A 53 -5.08 -14.30 -9.65
N GLN A 54 -6.15 -15.11 -9.69
CA GLN A 54 -6.11 -16.56 -9.46
C GLN A 54 -5.33 -16.95 -8.19
N ALA A 55 -5.33 -16.07 -7.18
CA ALA A 55 -4.56 -16.22 -5.95
C ALA A 55 -5.02 -17.42 -5.13
N ARG A 56 -4.06 -18.25 -4.70
CA ARG A 56 -4.27 -19.39 -3.80
C ARG A 56 -3.75 -19.14 -2.39
N LEU A 57 -2.84 -18.18 -2.24
CA LEU A 57 -2.34 -17.65 -0.98
C LEU A 57 -2.57 -16.13 -0.98
N ALA A 58 -3.35 -15.60 -0.04
CA ALA A 58 -3.60 -14.16 0.06
C ALA A 58 -3.97 -13.70 1.48
N ALA A 59 -3.47 -12.52 1.84
CA ALA A 59 -3.81 -11.83 3.09
C ALA A 59 -4.16 -10.35 2.85
N LEU A 60 -5.07 -9.83 3.66
CA LEU A 60 -5.43 -8.40 3.70
C LEU A 60 -4.81 -7.79 4.96
N CYS A 61 -4.01 -6.74 4.79
CA CYS A 61 -3.43 -5.97 5.89
C CYS A 61 -4.12 -4.60 5.97
N PHE A 62 -4.56 -4.23 7.17
CA PHE A 62 -5.29 -3.00 7.46
C PHE A 62 -4.55 -2.21 8.54
N ASP A 63 -4.51 -0.89 8.40
CA ASP A 63 -4.19 -0.02 9.52
C ASP A 63 -5.35 -0.05 10.53
N GLU A 64 -5.05 -0.22 11.83
CA GLU A 64 -6.06 -0.06 12.90
C GLU A 64 -6.26 1.42 13.24
N SER A 65 -5.18 2.20 13.17
CA SER A 65 -5.20 3.66 13.28
C SER A 65 -4.46 4.29 12.12
N LEU A 66 -4.98 5.41 11.63
CA LEU A 66 -4.54 6.07 10.39
C LEU A 66 -3.57 7.23 10.66
N THR A 67 -3.31 7.51 11.94
CA THR A 67 -2.51 8.62 12.47
C THR A 67 -1.64 8.23 13.68
N THR A 68 -1.75 7.01 14.22
CA THR A 68 -0.98 6.56 15.39
C THR A 68 -0.42 5.15 15.21
N SER A 69 0.89 5.00 15.32
CA SER A 69 1.61 3.73 15.36
C SER A 69 2.85 3.86 16.25
N PHE A 70 3.68 2.81 16.38
CA PHE A 70 4.95 2.87 17.10
C PHE A 70 5.88 3.99 16.59
N ARG A 71 5.73 4.41 15.33
CA ARG A 71 6.46 5.54 14.73
C ARG A 71 6.18 6.87 15.45
N ASN A 72 5.02 7.02 16.12
CA ASN A 72 4.72 8.19 16.95
C ASN A 72 5.43 8.17 18.31
N GLU A 73 5.96 7.03 18.75
CA GLU A 73 6.91 6.94 19.87
C GLU A 73 8.29 7.50 19.49
N ILE A 74 8.60 7.52 18.18
CA ILE A 74 9.88 7.99 17.59
C ILE A 74 9.78 9.47 17.20
N ASP A 75 8.66 9.89 16.61
CA ASP A 75 8.35 11.29 16.32
C ASP A 75 6.83 11.56 16.45
N PRO A 76 6.37 12.31 17.47
CA PRO A 76 4.97 12.68 17.61
C PRO A 76 4.39 13.47 16.42
N ALA A 77 5.23 14.10 15.58
CA ALA A 77 4.79 14.79 14.37
C ALA A 77 4.58 13.86 13.17
N TYR A 78 4.97 12.58 13.25
CA TYR A 78 4.77 11.59 12.19
C TYR A 78 3.28 11.43 11.85
N LYS A 79 2.93 11.53 10.56
CA LYS A 79 1.56 11.52 10.04
C LYS A 79 0.60 12.56 10.64
N ALA A 80 1.05 13.48 11.51
CA ALA A 80 0.20 14.47 12.19
C ALA A 80 -0.42 15.53 11.26
N ASN A 81 0.02 15.58 9.99
CA ASN A 81 -0.59 16.39 8.93
C ASN A 81 -1.78 15.69 8.22
N ARG A 82 -2.02 14.40 8.48
CA ARG A 82 -3.17 13.64 7.98
C ARG A 82 -4.41 13.97 8.83
N PRO A 83 -5.58 14.25 8.22
CA PRO A 83 -6.80 14.49 8.98
C PRO A 83 -7.33 13.19 9.60
N GLU A 84 -7.94 13.27 10.78
CA GLU A 84 -8.63 12.14 11.40
C GLU A 84 -9.72 11.57 10.47
N ALA A 85 -9.83 10.24 10.44
CA ALA A 85 -10.91 9.56 9.74
C ALA A 85 -12.25 9.82 10.44
N PRO A 86 -13.31 10.22 9.72
CA PRO A 86 -14.66 10.32 10.30
C PRO A 86 -15.13 8.99 10.87
N GLU A 87 -15.95 9.01 11.94
CA GLU A 87 -16.50 7.79 12.55
C GLU A 87 -17.31 6.93 11.56
N ASP A 88 -17.91 7.54 10.54
CA ASP A 88 -18.56 6.80 9.45
C ASP A 88 -17.56 5.93 8.66
N LEU A 89 -16.38 6.47 8.35
CA LEU A 89 -15.30 5.73 7.71
C LEU A 89 -14.74 4.65 8.66
N LYS A 90 -14.58 4.94 9.97
CA LYS A 90 -14.16 3.93 10.95
C LYS A 90 -15.16 2.78 11.07
N ARG A 91 -16.48 3.04 11.03
CA ARG A 91 -17.52 1.99 10.94
C ARG A 91 -17.34 1.15 9.68
N GLN A 92 -17.23 1.81 8.52
CA GLN A 92 -17.10 1.09 7.25
C GLN A 92 -15.79 0.27 7.15
N ILE A 93 -14.69 0.70 7.79
CA ILE A 93 -13.44 -0.07 7.86
C ILE A 93 -13.60 -1.37 8.66
N ARG A 94 -14.34 -1.36 9.78
CA ARG A 94 -14.64 -2.59 10.55
C ARG A 94 -15.44 -3.59 9.72
N ALA A 95 -16.54 -3.13 9.12
CA ALA A 95 -17.33 -3.92 8.17
C ALA A 95 -16.49 -4.49 7.01
N CYS A 96 -15.50 -3.76 6.51
CA CYS A 96 -14.58 -4.28 5.48
C CYS A 96 -13.62 -5.37 5.98
N LYS A 97 -13.23 -5.38 7.26
CA LYS A 97 -12.46 -6.49 7.87
C LYS A 97 -13.31 -7.76 7.94
N GLU A 98 -14.57 -7.63 8.36
CA GLU A 98 -15.57 -8.71 8.42
C GLU A 98 -15.86 -9.29 7.03
N VAL A 99 -16.17 -8.42 6.05
CA VAL A 99 -16.32 -8.81 4.64
C VAL A 99 -15.04 -9.45 4.09
N GLY A 100 -13.85 -8.96 4.46
CA GLY A 100 -12.58 -9.57 4.06
C GLY A 100 -12.42 -11.01 4.56
N ALA A 101 -12.75 -11.26 5.83
CA ALA A 101 -12.69 -12.58 6.44
C ALA A 101 -13.74 -13.54 5.84
N MET A 102 -14.99 -13.09 5.67
CA MET A 102 -16.05 -13.87 5.02
C MET A 102 -15.77 -14.09 3.53
N MET A 103 -15.12 -13.15 2.84
CA MET A 103 -14.56 -13.33 1.49
C MET A 103 -13.36 -14.29 1.46
N GLY A 104 -13.06 -15.01 2.55
CA GLY A 104 -12.17 -16.16 2.62
C GLY A 104 -10.69 -15.83 2.88
N PHE A 105 -10.33 -14.55 2.98
CA PHE A 105 -8.94 -14.13 3.26
C PHE A 105 -8.58 -14.37 4.73
N SER A 106 -7.28 -14.31 5.02
CA SER A 106 -6.79 -13.93 6.35
C SER A 106 -6.66 -12.41 6.43
N VAL A 107 -7.06 -11.85 7.56
CA VAL A 107 -7.14 -10.40 7.82
C VAL A 107 -6.25 -10.07 9.00
N TYR A 108 -5.30 -9.16 8.80
CA TYR A 108 -4.36 -8.71 9.82
C TYR A 108 -4.47 -7.19 10.00
N ALA A 109 -4.45 -6.77 11.27
CA ALA A 109 -4.37 -5.39 11.70
C ALA A 109 -3.63 -5.36 13.06
N SER A 110 -3.07 -4.21 13.43
CA SER A 110 -2.40 -4.05 14.73
C SER A 110 -2.67 -2.66 15.30
N PRO A 111 -2.91 -2.52 16.61
CA PRO A 111 -3.02 -1.22 17.27
C PRO A 111 -1.67 -0.50 17.43
N ARG A 112 -0.53 -1.18 17.13
CA ARG A 112 0.83 -0.61 17.26
C ARG A 112 1.59 -0.55 15.94
N TYR A 113 1.39 -1.53 15.05
CA TYR A 113 2.11 -1.63 13.77
C TYR A 113 1.19 -1.35 12.58
N GLU A 114 1.75 -0.83 11.50
CA GLU A 114 0.97 -0.37 10.34
C GLU A 114 0.78 -1.51 9.33
N ALA A 115 -0.13 -1.36 8.38
CA ALA A 115 -0.38 -2.39 7.36
C ALA A 115 0.91 -2.82 6.64
N ASP A 116 1.80 -1.86 6.39
CA ASP A 116 3.09 -2.04 5.75
C ASP A 116 4.07 -2.92 6.56
N ASP A 117 4.09 -2.80 7.89
CA ASP A 117 4.92 -3.62 8.79
C ASP A 117 4.40 -5.07 8.87
N LEU A 118 3.07 -5.22 8.86
CA LEU A 118 2.43 -6.54 8.80
C LEU A 118 2.74 -7.21 7.45
N MET A 119 2.71 -6.46 6.35
CA MET A 119 3.08 -6.95 5.02
C MET A 119 4.58 -7.28 4.91
N GLY A 120 5.46 -6.42 5.40
CA GLY A 120 6.91 -6.66 5.45
C GLY A 120 7.26 -7.93 6.21
N SER A 121 6.66 -8.11 7.39
CA SER A 121 6.90 -9.26 8.26
C SER A 121 6.29 -10.56 7.71
N LEU A 122 5.07 -10.53 7.15
CA LEU A 122 4.49 -11.68 6.47
C LEU A 122 5.30 -12.09 5.23
N ALA A 123 5.79 -11.12 4.44
CA ALA A 123 6.63 -11.37 3.28
C ALA A 123 7.95 -12.06 3.68
N HIS A 124 8.67 -11.50 4.66
CA HIS A 124 9.89 -12.07 5.18
C HIS A 124 9.66 -13.49 5.73
N ARG A 125 8.70 -13.67 6.64
CA ARG A 125 8.39 -14.97 7.26
C ARG A 125 8.00 -16.02 6.22
N TYR A 126 7.23 -15.64 5.19
CA TYR A 126 6.82 -16.56 4.13
C TYR A 126 8.01 -17.07 3.30
N ARG A 127 8.91 -16.17 2.84
CA ARG A 127 10.12 -16.55 2.11
C ARG A 127 11.09 -17.36 2.98
N SER A 128 11.31 -16.94 4.23
CA SER A 128 12.19 -17.61 5.21
C SER A 128 11.75 -19.05 5.57
N LYS A 129 10.48 -19.42 5.35
CA LYS A 129 9.99 -20.80 5.50
C LYS A 129 9.83 -21.55 4.17
N ASN A 130 9.89 -20.89 3.02
CA ASN A 130 9.63 -21.47 1.70
C ASN A 130 10.70 -21.02 0.67
N ARG A 131 11.80 -21.78 0.58
CA ARG A 131 12.92 -21.47 -0.33
C ARG A 131 12.44 -21.35 -1.79
N GLY A 132 12.63 -20.17 -2.38
CA GLY A 132 12.22 -19.86 -3.76
C GLY A 132 10.77 -19.39 -3.93
N ALA A 133 10.02 -19.26 -2.82
CA ALA A 133 8.71 -18.63 -2.85
C ALA A 133 8.82 -17.13 -3.17
N ARG A 134 7.70 -16.56 -3.60
CA ARG A 134 7.58 -15.17 -4.07
C ARG A 134 6.41 -14.48 -3.39
N VAL A 135 6.47 -13.16 -3.35
CA VAL A 135 5.41 -12.29 -2.85
C VAL A 135 4.90 -11.42 -4.00
N CYS A 136 3.60 -11.14 -4.00
CA CYS A 136 2.99 -10.10 -4.82
C CYS A 136 2.42 -9.03 -3.87
N ILE A 137 3.05 -7.86 -3.85
CA ILE A 137 2.59 -6.70 -3.09
C ILE A 137 1.51 -5.99 -3.92
N VAL A 138 0.30 -5.88 -3.38
CA VAL A 138 -0.87 -5.35 -4.08
C VAL A 138 -1.28 -4.01 -3.46
N SER A 139 -0.53 -2.96 -3.80
CA SER A 139 -0.68 -1.61 -3.25
C SER A 139 -0.50 -0.55 -4.35
N THR A 140 -0.64 0.72 -3.98
CA THR A 140 -0.11 1.86 -4.76
C THR A 140 0.95 2.66 -4.03
N ASP A 141 1.30 2.30 -2.79
CA ASP A 141 2.32 3.01 -2.04
C ASP A 141 3.74 2.64 -2.51
N LYS A 142 4.64 3.62 -2.44
CA LYS A 142 6.04 3.51 -2.83
C LYS A 142 6.87 2.91 -1.68
N ASP A 143 6.41 2.97 -0.43
CA ASP A 143 7.23 2.65 0.74
C ASP A 143 7.41 1.14 0.89
N LEU A 144 6.34 0.40 0.62
CA LEU A 144 6.32 -1.06 0.39
C LEU A 144 7.29 -1.55 -0.71
N LEU A 145 7.84 -0.69 -1.58
CA LEU A 145 8.85 -1.11 -2.55
C LEU A 145 10.14 -1.60 -1.88
N GLN A 146 10.39 -1.26 -0.62
CA GLN A 146 11.53 -1.77 0.14
C GLN A 146 11.44 -3.27 0.49
N VAL A 147 10.22 -3.82 0.49
CA VAL A 147 9.94 -5.23 0.86
C VAL A 147 10.27 -6.21 -0.28
N LEU A 148 10.47 -5.71 -1.50
CA LEU A 148 10.56 -6.53 -2.73
C LEU A 148 11.94 -7.17 -2.95
N GLU A 149 11.97 -8.49 -3.08
CA GLU A 149 13.12 -9.24 -3.61
C GLU A 149 13.08 -9.32 -5.16
N PRO A 150 14.21 -9.66 -5.84
CA PRO A 150 14.31 -9.58 -7.30
C PRO A 150 13.26 -10.35 -8.12
N LEU A 151 12.63 -11.37 -7.55
CA LEU A 151 11.61 -12.22 -8.20
C LEU A 151 10.17 -11.93 -7.76
N ASP A 152 9.97 -11.06 -6.78
CA ASP A 152 8.65 -10.61 -6.33
C ASP A 152 8.02 -9.65 -7.34
N GLU A 153 6.70 -9.47 -7.22
CA GLU A 153 5.93 -8.52 -8.03
C GLU A 153 5.31 -7.42 -7.18
N PHE A 154 5.29 -6.19 -7.70
CA PHE A 154 4.43 -5.12 -7.22
C PHE A 154 3.31 -4.91 -8.23
N TRP A 155 2.06 -4.87 -7.76
CA TRP A 155 0.86 -4.78 -8.59
C TRP A 155 -0.03 -3.62 -8.18
N ASN A 156 -0.03 -2.56 -8.99
CA ASN A 156 -1.03 -1.51 -8.92
C ASN A 156 -2.32 -2.01 -9.57
N PHE A 157 -3.12 -2.72 -8.78
CA PHE A 157 -4.38 -3.33 -9.20
C PHE A 157 -5.31 -2.34 -9.91
N SER A 158 -5.33 -1.08 -9.48
CA SER A 158 -6.22 -0.04 -10.02
C SER A 158 -5.88 0.41 -11.45
N LYS A 159 -4.73 -0.04 -11.98
CA LYS A 159 -4.28 0.22 -13.37
C LYS A 159 -3.91 -1.06 -14.14
N ASP A 160 -4.02 -2.21 -13.47
CA ASP A 160 -3.35 -3.47 -13.84
C ASP A 160 -1.85 -3.32 -14.20
N GLU A 161 -1.13 -2.45 -13.50
CA GLU A 161 0.30 -2.22 -13.74
C GLU A 161 1.14 -3.14 -12.82
N ARG A 162 1.95 -4.03 -13.42
CA ARG A 162 2.88 -4.91 -12.71
C ARG A 162 4.35 -4.63 -13.06
N PHE A 163 5.24 -4.88 -12.11
CA PHE A 163 6.69 -4.95 -12.32
C PHE A 163 7.36 -5.79 -11.22
N LYS A 164 8.62 -6.19 -11.40
CA LYS A 164 9.34 -7.04 -10.44
C LYS A 164 10.30 -6.26 -9.57
N GLY A 165 10.67 -6.80 -8.41
CA GLY A 165 11.61 -6.16 -7.48
C GLY A 165 12.96 -5.77 -8.13
N LYS A 166 13.42 -6.56 -9.11
CA LYS A 166 14.60 -6.22 -9.93
C LYS A 166 14.45 -4.94 -10.77
N ASP A 167 13.22 -4.58 -11.16
CA ASP A 167 12.92 -3.46 -12.06
C ASP A 167 12.75 -2.14 -11.29
N VAL A 168 12.74 -2.18 -9.95
CA VAL A 168 12.57 -1.00 -9.06
C VAL A 168 13.58 0.10 -9.39
N LYS A 169 14.88 -0.24 -9.59
CA LYS A 169 15.92 0.75 -9.91
C LYS A 169 15.65 1.54 -11.18
N GLN A 170 15.10 0.91 -12.21
CA GLN A 170 14.73 1.60 -13.46
C GLN A 170 13.54 2.56 -13.25
N ARG A 171 12.67 2.27 -12.28
CA ARG A 171 11.45 3.03 -11.99
C ARG A 171 11.63 4.18 -11.00
N VAL A 172 12.52 4.02 -10.00
CA VAL A 172 12.68 5.00 -8.90
C VAL A 172 14.12 5.48 -8.66
N GLY A 173 15.10 4.95 -9.40
CA GLY A 173 16.52 5.35 -9.34
C GLY A 173 17.40 4.55 -8.37
N VAL A 174 16.81 3.84 -7.40
CA VAL A 174 17.52 3.04 -6.38
C VAL A 174 17.01 1.60 -6.33
N HIS A 175 17.81 0.67 -5.81
CA HIS A 175 17.36 -0.71 -5.58
C HIS A 175 16.32 -0.77 -4.43
N ALA A 176 15.50 -1.83 -4.37
CA ALA A 176 14.47 -2.01 -3.35
C ALA A 176 14.98 -1.78 -1.91
N HIS A 177 16.06 -2.46 -1.51
CA HIS A 177 16.68 -2.32 -0.19
C HIS A 177 17.20 -0.90 0.16
N GLN A 178 17.24 0.02 -0.81
CA GLN A 178 17.67 1.41 -0.62
C GLN A 178 16.49 2.38 -0.50
N MET A 179 15.24 1.91 -0.58
CA MET A 179 14.05 2.76 -0.59
C MET A 179 13.84 3.50 0.73
N ALA A 180 14.02 2.84 1.88
CA ALA A 180 13.99 3.49 3.19
C ALA A 180 15.08 4.57 3.28
N ASP A 181 16.35 4.22 3.00
CA ASP A 181 17.47 5.18 3.01
C ASP A 181 17.23 6.37 2.05
N LEU A 182 16.64 6.15 0.86
CA LEU A 182 16.28 7.21 -0.08
C LEU A 182 15.24 8.17 0.53
N LEU A 183 14.19 7.63 1.14
CA LEU A 183 13.13 8.42 1.77
C LEU A 183 13.64 9.14 3.02
N ALA A 184 14.53 8.53 3.80
CA ALA A 184 15.19 9.15 4.93
C ALA A 184 16.03 10.36 4.50
N MET A 185 16.76 10.26 3.38
CA MET A 185 17.54 11.36 2.83
C MET A 185 16.66 12.46 2.22
N THR A 186 15.55 12.13 1.54
CA THR A 186 14.76 13.14 0.78
C THR A 186 13.51 13.66 1.49
N GLY A 187 13.15 13.03 2.61
CA GLY A 187 11.88 13.24 3.31
C GLY A 187 10.67 12.62 2.59
N ASP A 188 9.55 12.63 3.30
CA ASP A 188 8.22 12.46 2.71
C ASP A 188 7.18 13.40 3.34
N PRO A 189 6.75 14.45 2.60
CA PRO A 189 5.64 15.31 3.01
C PRO A 189 4.27 14.62 3.18
N VAL A 190 4.07 13.39 2.69
CA VAL A 190 2.81 12.64 2.92
C VAL A 190 2.72 12.13 4.37
N ASP A 191 3.88 11.86 4.98
CA ASP A 191 4.03 11.29 6.32
C ASP A 191 4.65 12.29 7.32
N ASN A 192 4.84 13.53 6.88
CA ASN A 192 5.43 14.63 7.64
C ASN A 192 6.92 14.41 8.00
N ILE A 193 7.64 13.59 7.22
CA ILE A 193 9.08 13.35 7.37
C ILE A 193 9.86 14.42 6.59
N THR A 194 10.71 15.18 7.27
CA THR A 194 11.43 16.33 6.67
C THR A 194 12.56 15.91 5.71
N GLY A 195 13.38 14.92 6.09
CA GLY A 195 14.62 14.58 5.37
C GLY A 195 15.70 15.66 5.44
N LEU A 196 16.73 15.53 4.59
CA LEU A 196 17.91 16.39 4.59
C LEU A 196 17.72 17.68 3.77
N PRO A 197 18.09 18.86 4.30
CA PRO A 197 17.85 20.14 3.65
C PRO A 197 18.62 20.29 2.33
N GLY A 198 17.91 20.27 1.22
CA GLY A 198 18.48 20.48 -0.12
C GLY A 198 19.24 19.27 -0.69
N ILE A 199 18.94 18.06 -0.23
CA ILE A 199 19.29 16.78 -0.90
C ILE A 199 18.02 16.20 -1.54
N GLY A 200 17.89 16.39 -2.86
CA GLY A 200 16.75 15.86 -3.63
C GLY A 200 16.96 14.42 -4.10
N LYS A 201 15.92 13.78 -4.63
CA LYS A 201 15.91 12.38 -5.06
C LYS A 201 17.09 12.00 -5.98
N THR A 202 17.44 12.84 -6.95
CA THR A 202 18.57 12.60 -7.85
C THR A 202 19.91 12.57 -7.09
N THR A 203 20.10 13.44 -6.10
CA THR A 203 21.31 13.50 -5.28
C THR A 203 21.38 12.30 -4.33
N ALA A 204 20.29 12.00 -3.62
CA ALA A 204 20.22 10.84 -2.73
C ALA A 204 20.43 9.53 -3.49
N ALA A 205 19.80 9.36 -4.66
CA ALA A 205 20.00 8.19 -5.51
C ALA A 205 21.44 8.08 -6.05
N ALA A 206 22.11 9.19 -6.36
CA ALA A 206 23.52 9.18 -6.75
C ALA A 206 24.44 8.76 -5.60
N ILE A 207 24.22 9.31 -4.40
CA ILE A 207 24.98 8.95 -3.18
C ILE A 207 24.75 7.47 -2.84
N LEU A 208 23.50 7.00 -2.85
CA LEU A 208 23.17 5.59 -2.58
C LEU A 208 23.65 4.65 -3.69
N SER A 209 23.76 5.09 -4.94
CA SER A 209 24.38 4.29 -6.01
C SER A 209 25.89 4.12 -5.81
N GLU A 210 26.57 5.08 -5.17
CA GLU A 210 27.98 4.97 -4.80
C GLU A 210 28.15 4.16 -3.50
N PHE A 211 27.62 4.64 -2.38
CA PHE A 211 27.87 4.08 -1.05
C PHE A 211 27.05 2.81 -0.74
N LYS A 212 26.07 2.46 -1.58
CA LYS A 212 25.17 1.29 -1.49
C LYS A 212 24.16 1.32 -0.34
N THR A 213 24.55 1.68 0.88
CA THR A 213 23.64 1.85 2.04
C THR A 213 24.02 3.08 2.85
N LEU A 214 23.08 3.57 3.67
CA LEU A 214 23.34 4.66 4.60
C LEU A 214 24.39 4.28 5.67
N ASP A 215 24.45 3.03 6.13
CA ASP A 215 25.51 2.58 7.07
C ASP A 215 26.91 2.67 6.44
N SER A 216 27.02 2.32 5.16
CA SER A 216 28.27 2.38 4.38
C SER A 216 28.66 3.83 4.07
N LEU A 217 27.67 4.70 3.81
CA LEU A 217 27.87 6.15 3.70
C LEU A 217 28.41 6.75 5.00
N LEU A 218 27.76 6.48 6.15
CA LEU A 218 28.16 7.05 7.43
C LEU A 218 29.55 6.56 7.88
N LYS A 219 29.86 5.27 7.71
CA LYS A 219 31.20 4.70 7.98
C LYS A 219 32.32 5.27 7.11
N ARG A 220 31.99 5.95 6.01
CA ARG A 220 32.95 6.50 5.05
C ARG A 220 32.65 7.95 4.70
N ILE A 221 31.99 8.69 5.60
CA ILE A 221 31.35 9.97 5.27
C ILE A 221 32.33 10.99 4.69
N ASP A 222 33.55 11.08 5.23
CA ASP A 222 34.58 12.00 4.69
C ASP A 222 35.02 11.66 3.27
N SER A 223 34.91 10.41 2.81
CA SER A 223 35.15 10.08 1.40
C SER A 223 34.05 10.58 0.44
N LEU A 224 32.90 11.05 0.96
CA LEU A 224 31.94 11.84 0.17
C LEU A 224 32.45 13.28 -0.02
N LYS A 225 33.18 13.87 0.94
CA LYS A 225 33.65 15.27 0.85
C LYS A 225 34.49 15.51 -0.40
N ASP A 226 35.43 14.59 -0.64
CA ASP A 226 36.42 14.66 -1.72
C ASP A 226 36.00 13.86 -2.97
N HIS A 227 34.76 13.34 -3.00
CA HIS A 227 34.23 12.62 -4.16
C HIS A 227 34.03 13.56 -5.36
N SER A 228 34.25 13.05 -6.57
CA SER A 228 34.06 13.73 -7.86
C SER A 228 32.62 14.20 -8.18
N MET A 229 31.68 14.11 -7.24
CA MET A 229 30.29 14.51 -7.45
C MET A 229 30.16 16.04 -7.35
N ARG A 230 29.41 16.67 -8.28
CA ARG A 230 29.19 18.11 -8.21
C ARG A 230 28.47 18.50 -6.92
N GLY A 231 29.19 19.13 -6.00
CA GLY A 231 28.69 19.53 -4.68
C GLY A 231 28.94 18.52 -3.55
N ALA A 232 29.81 17.53 -3.72
CA ALA A 232 30.04 16.47 -2.74
C ALA A 232 30.40 17.00 -1.33
N ALA A 233 31.35 17.94 -1.21
CA ALA A 233 31.66 18.63 0.04
C ALA A 233 30.46 19.37 0.69
N ARG A 234 29.50 19.88 -0.10
CA ARG A 234 28.24 20.45 0.43
C ARG A 234 27.32 19.35 0.95
N PHE A 235 27.23 18.20 0.28
CA PHE A 235 26.40 17.08 0.73
C PHE A 235 26.97 16.41 1.98
N HIS A 236 28.30 16.22 2.06
CA HIS A 236 29.03 15.84 3.27
C HIS A 236 28.64 16.74 4.44
N ARG A 237 28.81 18.06 4.30
CA ARG A 237 28.49 19.01 5.36
C ARG A 237 27.02 18.94 5.78
N ILE A 238 26.07 18.90 4.84
CA ILE A 238 24.64 18.77 5.15
C ILE A 238 24.33 17.48 5.92
N ILE A 239 24.93 16.34 5.53
CA ILE A 239 24.72 15.07 6.23
C ILE A 239 25.26 15.16 7.66
N CYS A 240 26.49 15.66 7.84
CA CYS A 240 27.11 15.82 9.17
C CYS A 240 26.36 16.83 10.06
N GLU A 241 25.81 17.91 9.48
CA GLU A 241 24.99 18.93 10.17
C GLU A 241 23.58 18.41 10.55
N ASN A 242 23.13 17.25 10.06
CA ASN A 242 21.75 16.75 10.20
C ASN A 242 21.67 15.22 10.45
N LEU A 243 22.67 14.65 11.14
CA LEU A 243 22.74 13.20 11.39
C LEU A 243 21.55 12.67 12.21
N ASP A 244 21.11 13.44 13.21
CA ASP A 244 19.95 13.14 14.06
C ASP A 244 18.64 13.09 13.25
N VAL A 245 18.45 14.07 12.35
CA VAL A 245 17.31 14.14 11.42
C VAL A 245 17.32 12.94 10.49
N LEU A 246 18.51 12.55 9.99
CA LEU A 246 18.68 11.43 9.08
C LEU A 246 18.42 10.07 9.75
N GLU A 247 18.98 9.85 10.94
CA GLU A 247 18.71 8.64 11.74
C GLU A 247 17.24 8.51 12.13
N LYS A 248 16.61 9.61 12.59
CA LYS A 248 15.20 9.62 12.93
C LYS A 248 14.34 9.35 11.70
N SER A 249 14.63 10.01 10.57
CA SER A 249 13.91 9.78 9.31
C SER A 249 14.07 8.33 8.84
N ARG A 250 15.26 7.74 8.98
CA ARG A 250 15.50 6.33 8.67
C ARG A 250 14.62 5.39 9.49
N LYS A 251 14.58 5.59 10.81
CA LYS A 251 13.72 4.82 11.75
C LYS A 251 12.23 4.95 11.42
N LEU A 252 11.79 6.10 10.90
CA LEU A 252 10.40 6.30 10.46
C LEU A 252 10.11 5.63 9.10
N THR A 253 11.03 5.68 8.13
CA THR A 253 10.84 5.14 6.76
C THR A 253 11.06 3.63 6.61
N LEU A 254 11.73 3.00 7.58
CA LEU A 254 11.99 1.57 7.56
C LEU A 254 10.73 0.79 7.95
N ILE A 255 10.35 -0.18 7.12
CA ILE A 255 9.28 -1.14 7.40
C ILE A 255 9.82 -2.26 8.28
N GLU A 256 9.11 -2.60 9.35
CA GLU A 256 9.48 -3.72 10.22
C GLU A 256 9.17 -5.07 9.53
N THR A 257 10.10 -6.02 9.66
CA THR A 257 10.05 -7.34 9.01
C THR A 257 10.21 -8.52 9.98
N GLY A 258 10.47 -8.24 11.26
CA GLY A 258 10.64 -9.25 12.32
C GLY A 258 9.37 -9.64 13.08
N LEU A 259 8.19 -9.11 12.77
CA LEU A 259 6.97 -9.36 13.57
C LEU A 259 6.44 -10.80 13.39
N GLU A 260 6.06 -11.45 14.50
CA GLU A 260 5.31 -12.72 14.47
C GLU A 260 3.81 -12.47 14.21
N VAL A 261 3.49 -12.01 12.99
CA VAL A 261 2.11 -11.68 12.57
C VAL A 261 1.21 -12.91 12.46
N GLU A 262 1.75 -14.02 11.97
CA GLU A 262 1.03 -15.29 11.83
C GLU A 262 1.96 -16.47 12.13
N PRO A 263 1.74 -17.22 13.23
CA PRO A 263 2.50 -18.43 13.51
C PRO A 263 2.32 -19.51 12.45
N ASP A 264 1.09 -19.79 11.98
CA ASP A 264 0.79 -20.86 11.02
C ASP A 264 0.51 -20.30 9.61
N LEU A 265 1.54 -20.32 8.75
CA LEU A 265 1.46 -19.87 7.36
C LEU A 265 0.41 -20.63 6.51
N LYS A 266 -0.15 -21.76 6.96
CA LYS A 266 -1.28 -22.41 6.27
C LYS A 266 -2.52 -21.52 6.25
N ARG A 267 -2.70 -20.65 7.25
CA ARG A 267 -3.81 -19.68 7.32
C ARG A 267 -3.77 -18.65 6.19
N LEU A 268 -2.62 -18.43 5.55
CA LEU A 268 -2.53 -17.58 4.36
C LEU A 268 -3.20 -18.20 3.12
N SER A 269 -3.69 -19.44 3.19
CA SER A 269 -4.48 -20.07 2.14
C SER A 269 -5.79 -19.32 1.90
N LEU A 270 -6.01 -18.86 0.67
CA LEU A 270 -7.23 -18.14 0.31
C LEU A 270 -8.41 -19.12 0.21
N ARG A 271 -9.30 -19.11 1.21
CA ARG A 271 -10.44 -20.02 1.33
C ARG A 271 -11.53 -19.70 0.30
N SER A 272 -12.55 -20.54 0.18
CA SER A 272 -13.80 -20.13 -0.50
C SER A 272 -14.50 -19.02 0.29
N PRO A 273 -15.23 -18.09 -0.36
CA PRO A 273 -16.11 -17.15 0.36
C PRO A 273 -17.22 -17.88 1.11
N ASP A 274 -17.53 -17.43 2.33
CA ASP A 274 -18.72 -17.80 3.06
C ASP A 274 -19.94 -17.08 2.45
N ILE A 275 -20.63 -17.81 1.57
CA ILE A 275 -21.81 -17.31 0.87
C ILE A 275 -22.96 -17.03 1.83
N ALA A 276 -23.10 -17.80 2.92
CA ALA A 276 -24.22 -17.67 3.86
C ALA A 276 -24.00 -16.48 4.81
N GLY A 277 -22.79 -16.35 5.37
CA GLY A 277 -22.40 -15.19 6.18
C GLY A 277 -22.52 -13.89 5.41
N LEU A 278 -22.08 -13.85 4.14
CA LEU A 278 -22.21 -12.67 3.28
C LEU A 278 -23.67 -12.35 2.92
N ASP A 279 -24.55 -13.34 2.75
CA ASP A 279 -25.98 -13.12 2.50
C ASP A 279 -26.67 -12.51 3.73
N GLY A 280 -26.41 -13.05 4.91
CA GLY A 280 -26.88 -12.48 6.18
C GLY A 280 -26.38 -11.05 6.40
N PHE A 281 -25.07 -10.83 6.29
CA PHE A 281 -24.45 -9.52 6.49
C PHE A 281 -24.94 -8.44 5.51
N PHE A 282 -25.07 -8.76 4.21
CA PHE A 282 -25.61 -7.81 3.23
C PHE A 282 -27.13 -7.62 3.32
N SER A 283 -27.85 -8.54 3.98
CA SER A 283 -29.27 -8.37 4.30
C SER A 283 -29.46 -7.43 5.49
N GLU A 284 -28.74 -7.66 6.59
CA GLU A 284 -28.75 -6.80 7.79
C GLU A 284 -28.32 -5.36 7.45
N LEU A 285 -27.21 -5.21 6.71
CA LEU A 285 -26.71 -3.91 6.27
C LEU A 285 -27.56 -3.29 5.14
N GLY A 286 -28.51 -4.02 4.55
CA GLY A 286 -29.37 -3.53 3.46
C GLY A 286 -28.66 -3.18 2.14
N VAL A 287 -27.39 -3.58 1.98
CA VAL A 287 -26.53 -3.17 0.86
C VAL A 287 -25.48 -4.25 0.56
N GLY A 288 -25.06 -4.34 -0.70
CA GLY A 288 -24.12 -5.38 -1.16
C GLY A 288 -24.79 -6.61 -1.75
N GLN A 289 -26.10 -6.81 -1.54
CA GLN A 289 -26.90 -7.92 -2.10
C GLN A 289 -26.67 -8.16 -3.62
N ARG A 290 -26.60 -7.10 -4.43
CA ARG A 290 -26.31 -7.18 -5.88
C ARG A 290 -24.93 -7.77 -6.23
N LEU A 291 -24.01 -7.86 -5.26
CA LEU A 291 -22.67 -8.44 -5.43
C LEU A 291 -22.65 -9.95 -5.17
N LEU A 292 -23.61 -10.51 -4.42
CA LEU A 292 -23.63 -11.95 -4.09
C LEU A 292 -23.63 -12.85 -5.31
N GLY A 293 -24.31 -12.48 -6.40
CA GLY A 293 -24.27 -13.24 -7.65
C GLY A 293 -22.85 -13.41 -8.20
N ARG A 294 -22.03 -12.35 -8.14
CA ARG A 294 -20.62 -12.39 -8.54
C ARG A 294 -19.75 -13.14 -7.52
N ILE A 295 -20.03 -12.99 -6.23
CA ILE A 295 -19.33 -13.70 -5.14
C ILE A 295 -19.54 -15.23 -5.29
N LYS A 296 -20.78 -15.66 -5.56
CA LYS A 296 -21.14 -17.06 -5.81
C LYS A 296 -20.34 -17.63 -7.01
N ILE A 297 -20.17 -16.86 -8.10
CA ILE A 297 -19.34 -17.24 -9.26
C ILE A 297 -17.85 -17.40 -8.89
N VAL A 298 -17.23 -16.41 -8.25
CA VAL A 298 -15.78 -16.48 -7.91
C VAL A 298 -15.47 -17.53 -6.83
N GLY A 299 -16.45 -17.89 -6.00
CA GLY A 299 -16.35 -19.02 -5.07
C GLY A 299 -16.29 -20.37 -5.81
N ALA A 300 -17.20 -20.59 -6.76
CA ALA A 300 -17.28 -21.84 -7.52
C ALA A 300 -15.98 -22.15 -8.30
N HIS A 301 -15.40 -21.16 -8.98
CA HIS A 301 -14.16 -21.33 -9.75
C HIS A 301 -12.96 -21.78 -8.91
N ASN A 302 -12.89 -21.38 -7.64
CA ASN A 302 -11.81 -21.78 -6.74
C ASN A 302 -12.06 -23.16 -6.08
N GLY A 303 -13.33 -23.51 -5.82
CA GLY A 303 -13.71 -24.81 -5.23
C GLY A 303 -13.46 -26.00 -6.16
N ALA A 304 -13.61 -25.83 -7.47
CA ALA A 304 -13.42 -26.91 -8.46
C ALA A 304 -11.99 -27.49 -8.50
N GLY A 305 -10.98 -26.76 -7.99
CA GLY A 305 -9.57 -27.14 -8.03
C GLY A 305 -9.09 -28.09 -6.92
N SER A 306 -9.96 -28.57 -6.04
CA SER A 306 -9.56 -29.35 -4.83
C SER A 306 -10.29 -30.69 -4.62
N GLY A 307 -11.27 -31.04 -5.46
CA GLY A 307 -12.07 -32.26 -5.34
C GLY A 307 -11.56 -33.46 -6.17
N LYS A 308 -11.44 -34.63 -5.52
CA LYS A 308 -11.33 -35.98 -6.11
C LYS A 308 -10.36 -36.17 -7.30
N ARG A 309 -9.13 -36.60 -6.99
CA ARG A 309 -8.49 -37.72 -7.74
C ARG A 309 -8.51 -38.96 -6.87
N GLY A 310 -9.64 -39.67 -6.88
CA GLY A 310 -9.73 -41.01 -6.31
C GLY A 310 -8.94 -42.00 -7.18
N SER A 311 -8.32 -43.00 -6.56
CA SER A 311 -7.61 -44.05 -7.27
C SER A 311 -8.58 -45.00 -7.99
N ALA A 312 -8.42 -45.13 -9.31
CA ALA A 312 -9.03 -46.21 -10.09
C ALA A 312 -7.91 -47.07 -10.68
N SER A 313 -7.54 -48.13 -9.98
CA SER A 313 -6.62 -49.16 -10.47
C SER A 313 -7.35 -50.07 -11.45
N GLY A 314 -7.03 -49.99 -12.74
CA GLY A 314 -7.61 -50.83 -13.80
C GLY A 314 -6.55 -51.41 -14.72
N THR A 315 -6.22 -52.69 -14.53
CA THR A 315 -5.24 -53.42 -15.36
C THR A 315 -5.87 -54.00 -16.62
N SER A 316 -5.24 -53.84 -17.78
CA SER A 316 -5.43 -54.71 -18.96
C SER A 316 -4.24 -54.61 -19.93
N LYS A 317 -4.11 -55.59 -20.83
CA LYS A 317 -2.87 -55.90 -21.58
C LYS A 317 -2.97 -55.61 -23.09
N ALA A 318 -1.80 -55.43 -23.71
CA ALA A 318 -1.51 -55.62 -25.15
C ALA A 318 -2.17 -54.60 -26.13
N GLN A 319 -1.80 -54.49 -27.41
CA GLN A 319 -0.93 -55.35 -28.23
C GLN A 319 -0.10 -54.57 -29.28
N LYS A 320 0.96 -55.20 -29.83
CA LYS A 320 1.87 -54.64 -30.86
C LYS A 320 1.20 -54.43 -32.22
N LYS A 321 1.68 -53.43 -32.98
CA LYS A 321 2.04 -53.59 -34.40
C LYS A 321 3.25 -52.71 -34.78
N ARG A 322 3.93 -53.02 -35.89
CA ARG A 322 5.25 -52.47 -36.30
C ARG A 322 5.23 -51.99 -37.75
N THR A 323 5.82 -50.81 -38.02
CA THR A 323 6.53 -50.39 -39.25
C THR A 323 7.28 -49.08 -38.90
N ALA A 324 8.57 -48.80 -39.15
CA ALA A 324 9.67 -49.32 -40.00
C ALA A 324 9.93 -48.49 -41.29
N GLY A 325 11.20 -48.08 -41.49
CA GLY A 325 11.69 -47.09 -42.47
C GLY A 325 12.18 -45.81 -41.74
N GLN A 326 13.44 -45.37 -41.69
CA GLN A 326 14.57 -45.32 -42.67
C GLN A 326 14.20 -44.51 -43.93
N GLY A 327 14.95 -43.49 -44.40
CA GLY A 327 16.17 -42.80 -43.91
C GLY A 327 16.24 -41.38 -44.52
N LYS A 328 17.35 -40.64 -44.68
CA LYS A 328 18.81 -40.74 -44.39
C LYS A 328 19.38 -39.29 -44.30
N ARG A 329 20.65 -39.09 -43.86
CA ARG A 329 21.44 -37.85 -44.09
C ARG A 329 22.30 -37.98 -45.36
N PRO A 330 22.50 -36.90 -46.14
CA PRO A 330 23.76 -36.12 -46.14
C PRO A 330 23.50 -34.62 -45.84
N GLY A 331 24.42 -33.65 -45.94
CA GLY A 331 25.86 -33.62 -46.28
C GLY A 331 26.22 -32.20 -46.77
N ALA A 332 27.33 -31.59 -46.31
CA ALA A 332 27.58 -30.15 -46.48
C ALA A 332 28.39 -29.77 -47.74
N LYS A 333 28.19 -28.54 -48.26
CA LYS A 333 29.14 -27.78 -49.10
C LYS A 333 28.86 -26.27 -49.09
N LYS A 334 29.80 -25.46 -49.61
CA LYS A 334 29.85 -23.98 -49.51
C LYS A 334 29.57 -23.27 -50.84
N SER A 335 28.84 -22.16 -50.81
CA SER A 335 28.97 -20.98 -51.71
C SER A 335 27.86 -19.95 -51.39
N ALA A 336 27.79 -18.77 -52.03
CA ALA A 336 28.68 -17.60 -51.95
C ALA A 336 28.10 -16.47 -52.84
N VAL A 337 28.05 -15.22 -52.34
CA VAL A 337 27.76 -13.96 -53.09
C VAL A 337 26.33 -13.80 -53.68
N GLY A 338 25.73 -12.61 -53.53
CA GLY A 338 24.47 -12.21 -54.22
C GLY A 338 23.96 -10.83 -53.75
N LYS A 339 23.76 -9.87 -54.68
CA LYS A 339 23.53 -8.44 -54.39
C LYS A 339 22.04 -8.01 -54.38
N SER A 340 21.71 -7.12 -53.44
CA SER A 340 20.94 -5.85 -53.54
C SER A 340 19.66 -5.71 -54.40
N ALA A 341 18.53 -5.38 -53.73
CA ALA A 341 17.46 -4.40 -54.08
C ALA A 341 16.47 -4.34 -52.87
N ASN A 342 15.96 -3.24 -52.27
CA ASN A 342 15.66 -1.84 -52.67
C ASN A 342 14.49 -1.76 -53.68
N ILE A 343 13.41 -0.97 -53.60
CA ILE A 343 12.95 0.29 -52.92
C ILE A 343 11.44 0.04 -52.52
N GLN A 344 10.64 0.73 -51.67
CA GLN A 344 10.46 2.05 -50.98
C GLN A 344 9.94 1.75 -49.54
N VAL A 345 9.75 2.62 -48.52
CA VAL A 345 9.70 4.09 -48.29
C VAL A 345 8.37 4.83 -48.55
N VAL A 346 7.52 4.99 -47.51
CA VAL A 346 6.54 6.11 -47.40
C VAL A 346 6.73 6.80 -46.04
N LYS A 347 6.81 8.14 -46.03
CA LYS A 347 6.95 8.98 -44.81
C LYS A 347 5.74 9.88 -44.61
N LYS A 348 5.17 9.89 -43.39
CA LYS A 348 4.49 11.04 -42.77
C LYS A 348 4.83 11.03 -41.26
N SER A 349 5.72 11.89 -40.74
CA SER A 349 5.59 13.34 -40.52
C SER A 349 4.65 13.70 -39.34
N GLY A 350 5.22 13.86 -38.14
CA GLY A 350 4.52 14.31 -36.93
C GLY A 350 5.52 14.73 -35.84
N LYS A 351 5.40 15.96 -35.31
CA LYS A 351 6.41 16.60 -34.44
C LYS A 351 6.41 16.08 -32.99
N LYS A 352 7.54 16.30 -32.30
CA LYS A 352 7.68 16.19 -30.83
C LYS A 352 6.54 16.88 -30.08
N ALA A 353 6.07 16.24 -29.00
CA ALA A 353 5.55 16.92 -27.82
C ALA A 353 6.11 16.24 -26.56
N THR A 354 6.96 16.94 -25.82
CA THR A 354 7.47 16.52 -24.50
C THR A 354 6.83 17.36 -23.40
N THR A 355 7.02 16.96 -22.14
CA THR A 355 6.70 17.75 -20.92
C THR A 355 5.24 18.22 -20.78
N GLU A 356 4.32 17.32 -20.37
CA GLU A 356 3.03 17.75 -19.77
C GLU A 356 2.46 16.78 -18.71
N ASN A 357 2.67 15.46 -18.84
CA ASN A 357 2.00 14.48 -17.96
C ASN A 357 2.49 14.43 -16.50
N SER A 358 3.65 15.00 -16.16
CA SER A 358 4.09 15.11 -14.76
C SER A 358 3.25 16.12 -13.96
N ALA A 359 2.82 17.22 -14.59
CA ALA A 359 2.03 18.26 -13.93
C ALA A 359 0.64 17.76 -13.50
N LYS A 360 -0.02 16.97 -14.35
CA LYS A 360 -1.40 16.49 -14.16
C LYS A 360 -1.57 15.64 -12.89
N ASN A 361 -0.53 14.91 -12.48
CA ASN A 361 -0.55 14.12 -11.24
C ASN A 361 -0.53 15.01 -9.97
N SER A 362 0.09 16.19 -10.03
CA SER A 362 0.01 17.18 -8.95
C SER A 362 -1.37 17.84 -8.85
N VAL A 363 -2.03 18.03 -10.00
CA VAL A 363 -3.40 18.56 -10.08
C VAL A 363 -4.41 17.58 -9.50
N ALA A 364 -4.20 16.26 -9.67
CA ALA A 364 -5.02 15.23 -9.04
C ALA A 364 -4.99 15.30 -7.49
N LYS A 365 -3.80 15.33 -6.87
CA LYS A 365 -3.73 15.51 -5.40
C LYS A 365 -4.32 16.86 -4.95
N LYS A 366 -4.07 17.96 -5.68
CA LYS A 366 -4.66 19.29 -5.37
C LYS A 366 -6.18 19.35 -5.55
N SER A 367 -6.77 18.62 -6.49
CA SER A 367 -8.23 18.61 -6.71
C SER A 367 -8.97 17.75 -5.69
N ILE A 368 -8.37 16.66 -5.22
CA ILE A 368 -8.86 15.86 -4.07
C ILE A 368 -8.91 16.74 -2.80
N VAL A 369 -7.83 17.47 -2.51
CA VAL A 369 -7.78 18.42 -1.36
C VAL A 369 -8.78 19.58 -1.50
N LYS A 370 -9.07 20.05 -2.73
CA LYS A 370 -10.16 21.03 -2.95
C LYS A 370 -11.55 20.42 -2.76
N LYS A 371 -11.80 19.15 -3.17
CA LYS A 371 -13.08 18.46 -2.94
C LYS A 371 -13.35 18.20 -1.46
N SER A 372 -12.34 17.77 -0.68
CA SER A 372 -12.51 17.55 0.77
C SER A 372 -12.81 18.86 1.50
N ARG A 373 -12.10 19.96 1.20
CA ARG A 373 -12.44 21.31 1.71
C ARG A 373 -13.86 21.75 1.35
N LYS A 374 -14.39 21.38 0.17
CA LYS A 374 -15.77 21.75 -0.23
C LYS A 374 -16.83 20.91 0.49
N LYS A 375 -16.59 19.61 0.77
CA LYS A 375 -17.51 18.78 1.58
C LYS A 375 -17.53 19.18 3.06
N THR A 376 -16.39 19.59 3.66
CA THR A 376 -16.38 20.05 5.06
C THR A 376 -17.01 21.43 5.24
N ALA A 377 -16.95 22.31 4.23
CA ALA A 377 -17.61 23.61 4.26
C ALA A 377 -19.15 23.52 4.34
N THR A 378 -19.78 22.64 3.55
CA THR A 378 -21.25 22.44 3.61
C THR A 378 -21.70 21.85 4.95
N ALA A 379 -20.96 20.88 5.49
CA ALA A 379 -21.24 20.31 6.82
C ALA A 379 -21.15 21.36 7.95
N ARG A 380 -20.22 22.32 7.85
CA ARG A 380 -20.07 23.41 8.84
C ARG A 380 -21.17 24.46 8.72
N SER A 381 -21.67 24.72 7.50
CA SER A 381 -22.82 25.63 7.28
C SER A 381 -24.10 25.09 7.93
N ALA A 382 -24.41 23.80 7.74
CA ALA A 382 -25.61 23.15 8.25
C ALA A 382 -25.73 23.13 9.79
N LYS A 383 -24.61 23.21 10.54
CA LYS A 383 -24.66 23.35 12.00
C LYS A 383 -24.97 24.77 12.48
N ASN A 384 -24.62 25.81 11.71
CA ASN A 384 -24.83 27.19 12.13
C ASN A 384 -26.28 27.69 11.94
N SER A 385 -27.06 27.09 11.02
CA SER A 385 -28.48 27.43 10.83
C SER A 385 -29.38 26.92 11.95
N ALA A 386 -29.02 25.82 12.62
CA ALA A 386 -29.78 25.24 13.73
C ALA A 386 -29.70 26.05 15.04
N ALA A 387 -28.66 26.87 15.21
CA ALA A 387 -28.32 27.51 16.49
C ALA A 387 -28.99 28.88 16.74
N LYS A 388 -30.01 29.28 15.95
CA LYS A 388 -30.68 30.59 16.08
C LYS A 388 -32.21 30.49 16.20
N LYS A 389 -32.69 30.01 17.35
CA LYS A 389 -34.01 30.39 17.91
C LYS A 389 -33.86 30.71 19.41
N SER A 390 -34.36 31.88 19.80
CA SER A 390 -34.30 32.52 21.13
C SER A 390 -35.46 32.03 22.04
N PRO A 391 -35.81 32.63 23.21
CA PRO A 391 -35.20 33.75 23.98
C PRO A 391 -35.17 33.59 25.53
N LYS A 392 -34.62 34.58 26.26
CA LYS A 392 -35.33 35.36 27.32
C LYS A 392 -34.48 36.51 27.92
N LYS A 393 -35.16 37.49 28.55
CA LYS A 393 -34.59 38.64 29.29
C LYS A 393 -34.63 38.35 30.81
N VAL A 394 -33.64 38.85 31.57
CA VAL A 394 -33.78 39.29 32.99
C VAL A 394 -32.91 40.56 33.19
N SER A 395 -33.15 41.31 34.27
CA SER A 395 -32.77 42.73 34.47
C SER A 395 -31.48 43.00 35.27
N ARG A 396 -31.02 44.26 35.22
CA ARG A 396 -29.98 44.84 36.09
C ARG A 396 -30.45 44.97 37.56
N LYS A 397 -29.53 44.83 38.52
CA LYS A 397 -29.52 45.62 39.76
C LYS A 397 -28.08 46.10 40.08
N LYS A 398 -27.90 46.86 41.16
CA LYS A 398 -26.85 47.89 41.34
C LYS A 398 -26.38 47.93 42.80
N VAL A 399 -25.25 48.61 43.07
CA VAL A 399 -24.65 48.89 44.41
C VAL A 399 -23.85 47.68 44.98
N GLY A 400 -22.72 47.83 45.68
CA GLY A 400 -22.04 49.06 46.15
C GLY A 400 -20.54 48.92 46.49
N LYS A 401 -19.97 49.95 47.12
CA LYS A 401 -18.54 50.09 47.45
C LYS A 401 -18.16 49.37 48.75
N SER A 402 -16.94 48.86 48.83
CA SER A 402 -15.97 49.19 49.91
C SER A 402 -14.55 48.74 49.51
N ASN A 403 -13.53 49.28 50.18
CA ASN A 403 -12.10 49.01 49.92
C ASN A 403 -11.41 48.54 51.24
N PRO A 404 -10.07 48.52 51.38
CA PRO A 404 -9.29 47.30 51.63
C PRO A 404 -8.82 47.15 53.09
N ALA A 405 -8.12 46.05 53.41
CA ALA A 405 -6.76 46.11 54.01
C ALA A 405 -6.11 44.74 54.31
N ARG A 406 -4.78 44.70 54.13
CA ARG A 406 -3.72 44.06 54.97
C ARG A 406 -3.77 42.58 55.42
N THR A 407 -2.57 41.97 55.33
CA THR A 407 -1.95 40.98 56.27
C THR A 407 -2.59 39.58 56.44
N SER A 408 -1.86 38.48 56.73
CA SER A 408 -0.39 38.26 56.76
C SER A 408 0.02 36.76 56.82
N ARG A 409 1.03 36.39 56.04
CA ARG A 409 2.28 35.68 56.46
C ARG A 409 2.22 34.58 57.55
N ALA A 410 2.05 33.32 57.14
CA ALA A 410 2.69 32.11 57.71
C ALA A 410 2.75 31.05 56.58
N LYS A 411 3.80 30.25 56.28
CA LYS A 411 4.94 29.61 56.97
C LYS A 411 4.59 28.31 57.74
N SER A 412 5.28 27.22 57.36
CA SER A 412 5.29 25.87 57.98
C SER A 412 3.99 25.03 57.85
N ALA A 413 4.03 23.69 57.89
CA ALA A 413 5.17 22.76 58.06
C ALA A 413 5.04 21.51 57.14
N ARG A 414 6.05 20.64 57.19
CA ARG A 414 6.00 19.28 56.62
C ARG A 414 5.02 18.39 57.39
N GLY A 415 4.41 17.45 56.68
CA GLY A 415 4.00 16.12 57.15
C GLY A 415 4.50 15.12 56.12
#